data_AF-A0A832X264-F1
#
_entry.id   AF-A0A832X264-F1
#
_cell.length_a   1.000
_cell.length_b   1.000
_cell.length_c   1.000
_cell.angle_alpha   90.00
_cell.angle_beta   90.00
_cell.angle_gamma   90.00
#
_symmetry.space_group_name_H-M   'P 1'
#
loop_
_entity.id
_entity.type
_entity.pdbx_description
1 polymer ?
#
loop_
_entity_poly.entity_id
_entity_poly.type
_entity_poly.pdbx_seq_one_letter_code
_entity_poly.pdbx_strand_id
1 'polypeptide(L)'
;MTEPEKLKLSELLYGLVIPLIVGIVIIAFPAVLRPALDTWFPAGNPITGEGASDLAYITVILTHGFASMIIFGIPLLFGLVWNKWAGGGVGFITGSIYYVAFAAYNTWWTLLTFGKSVEMGGLGAQTGIDFTVNLFTDPSFIGNYIVCSILLGYIVGALNNRSTSFKRMLGASLTATISMGVIQFVLNMTVASGAWMAQANPGFALFTVMLPMVLLGVIVPIIAKVMSWYGLAPMRQY
;
A
#
# COMPACT_ATOMS: atom_id res chain seq x y z
N MET A 1 20.71 -34.96 -22.83
CA MET A 1 20.03 -34.18 -21.77
C MET A 1 21.12 -33.65 -20.86
N THR A 2 21.43 -32.36 -20.95
CA THR A 2 22.40 -31.70 -20.05
C THR A 2 21.78 -31.62 -18.66
N GLU A 3 22.54 -31.95 -17.61
CA GLU A 3 22.07 -31.82 -16.21
C GLU A 3 21.50 -30.41 -15.96
N PRO A 4 20.40 -30.30 -15.18
CA PRO A 4 19.90 -29.00 -14.75
C PRO A 4 21.00 -28.27 -13.97
N GLU A 5 21.21 -27.00 -14.32
CA GLU A 5 22.25 -26.15 -13.73
C GLU A 5 22.11 -26.14 -12.19
N LYS A 6 23.20 -26.39 -11.47
CA LYS A 6 23.18 -26.46 -10.00
C LYS A 6 22.78 -25.10 -9.41
N LEU A 7 21.82 -25.14 -8.49
CA LEU A 7 21.24 -23.97 -7.83
C LEU A 7 22.35 -23.12 -7.17
N LYS A 8 22.50 -21.89 -7.61
CA LYS A 8 23.58 -20.99 -7.14
C LYS A 8 23.16 -20.31 -5.84
N LEU A 9 24.10 -20.06 -4.92
CA LEU A 9 23.82 -19.33 -3.67
C LEU A 9 23.23 -17.93 -3.95
N SER A 10 23.63 -17.30 -5.05
CA SER A 10 23.05 -16.05 -5.53
C SER A 10 21.56 -16.19 -5.84
N GLU A 11 21.13 -17.29 -6.46
CA GLU A 11 19.71 -17.54 -6.78
C GLU A 11 18.87 -17.72 -5.51
N LEU A 12 19.45 -18.33 -4.46
CA LEU A 12 18.83 -18.38 -3.14
C LEU A 12 18.70 -16.99 -2.50
N LEU A 13 19.74 -16.15 -2.58
CA LEU A 13 19.72 -14.78 -2.07
C LEU A 13 18.65 -13.92 -2.77
N TYR A 14 18.62 -13.94 -4.10
CA TYR A 14 17.65 -13.16 -4.88
C TYR A 14 16.23 -13.72 -4.78
N GLY A 15 16.07 -15.05 -4.70
CA GLY A 15 14.77 -15.72 -4.68
C GLY A 15 14.10 -15.79 -3.31
N LEU A 16 14.87 -15.75 -2.21
CA LEU A 16 14.34 -15.90 -0.85
C LEU A 16 14.67 -14.72 0.06
N VAL A 17 15.95 -14.35 0.15
CA VAL A 17 16.41 -13.37 1.15
C VAL A 17 15.89 -11.97 0.83
N ILE A 18 15.97 -11.53 -0.43
CA ILE A 18 15.48 -10.20 -0.82
C ILE A 18 13.95 -10.08 -0.64
N PRO A 19 13.12 -11.00 -1.12
CA PRO A 19 11.68 -10.97 -0.85
C PRO A 19 11.35 -10.97 0.64
N LEU A 20 12.09 -11.73 1.45
CA LEU A 20 11.92 -11.74 2.91
C LEU A 20 12.23 -10.37 3.52
N ILE A 21 13.33 -9.72 3.12
CA ILE A 21 13.67 -8.36 3.56
C ILE A 21 12.57 -7.38 3.17
N VAL A 22 12.06 -7.44 1.93
CA VAL A 22 10.96 -6.58 1.48
C VAL A 22 9.70 -6.81 2.32
N GLY A 23 9.35 -8.06 2.60
CA GLY A 23 8.25 -8.40 3.50
C GLY A 23 8.44 -7.83 4.91
N ILE A 24 9.64 -7.96 5.48
CA ILE A 24 9.99 -7.38 6.78
C ILE A 24 9.84 -5.86 6.75
N VAL A 25 10.33 -5.19 5.71
CA VAL A 25 10.20 -3.73 5.57
C VAL A 25 8.72 -3.31 5.50
N ILE A 26 7.90 -4.00 4.69
CA ILE A 26 6.45 -3.74 4.60
C ILE A 26 5.77 -3.84 5.97
N ILE A 27 6.19 -4.79 6.81
CA ILE A 27 5.66 -4.98 8.17
C ILE A 27 6.25 -3.96 9.16
N ALA A 28 7.54 -3.60 9.02
CA ALA A 28 8.24 -2.72 9.93
C ALA A 28 7.72 -1.27 9.88
N PHE A 29 7.24 -0.80 8.73
CA PHE A 29 6.63 0.54 8.63
C PHE A 29 5.43 0.73 9.56
N PRO A 30 4.36 -0.09 9.48
CA PRO A 30 3.23 0.02 10.39
C PRO A 30 3.56 -0.44 11.82
N ALA A 31 4.44 -1.43 12.01
CA ALA A 31 4.67 -2.02 13.33
C ALA A 31 5.73 -1.31 14.20
N VAL A 32 6.73 -0.65 13.57
CA VAL A 32 7.88 -0.05 14.27
C VAL A 32 7.97 1.45 14.01
N LEU A 33 7.93 1.86 12.73
CA LEU A 33 8.12 3.27 12.38
C LEU A 33 6.92 4.13 12.84
N ARG A 34 5.70 3.59 12.72
CA ARG A 34 4.49 4.31 13.13
C ARG A 34 4.46 4.63 14.64
N PRO A 35 4.65 3.67 15.57
CA PRO A 35 4.74 3.99 17.00
C PRO A 35 5.81 5.04 17.36
N ALA A 36 6.97 4.98 16.70
CA ALA A 36 8.04 5.96 16.92
C ALA A 36 7.63 7.37 16.46
N LEU A 37 7.02 7.48 15.29
CA LEU A 37 6.53 8.75 14.76
C LEU A 37 5.33 9.29 15.54
N ASP A 38 4.43 8.43 16.02
CA ASP A 38 3.30 8.81 16.88
C ASP A 38 3.78 9.39 18.23
N THR A 39 5.02 9.08 18.66
CA THR A 39 5.63 9.70 19.85
C THR A 39 6.07 11.15 19.58
N TRP A 40 6.52 11.45 18.36
CA TRP A 40 7.00 12.78 17.98
C TRP A 40 5.89 13.68 17.43
N PHE A 41 4.89 13.08 16.76
CA PHE A 41 3.74 13.74 16.18
C PHE A 41 2.46 13.01 16.59
N PRO A 42 2.02 13.20 17.86
CA PRO A 42 0.86 12.50 18.38
C PRO A 42 -0.41 12.83 17.59
N ALA A 43 -1.20 11.80 17.26
CA ALA A 43 -2.47 11.95 16.55
C ALA A 43 -3.60 12.58 17.40
N GLY A 44 -3.38 12.71 18.72
CA GLY A 44 -4.38 13.18 19.68
C GLY A 44 -5.46 12.16 19.99
N ASN A 45 -6.40 12.55 20.86
CA ASN A 45 -7.57 11.76 21.17
C ASN A 45 -8.48 11.70 19.93
N PRO A 46 -8.82 10.51 19.39
CA PRO A 46 -9.61 10.41 18.17
C PRO A 46 -11.07 10.87 18.30
N ILE A 47 -11.57 11.09 19.52
CA ILE A 47 -12.93 11.58 19.79
C ILE A 47 -12.93 13.10 20.02
N THR A 48 -11.98 13.62 20.79
CA THR A 48 -11.95 15.03 21.19
C THR A 48 -10.94 15.88 20.42
N GLY A 49 -10.03 15.26 19.66
CA GLY A 49 -8.90 15.92 18.99
C GLY A 49 -7.82 16.43 19.95
N GLU A 50 -7.99 16.25 21.25
CA GLU A 50 -7.13 16.83 22.27
C GLU A 50 -5.75 16.15 22.28
N GLY A 51 -4.69 16.95 22.36
CA GLY A 51 -3.30 16.47 22.32
C GLY A 51 -2.79 16.08 20.92
N ALA A 52 -3.54 16.38 19.86
CA ALA A 52 -3.05 16.22 18.50
C ALA A 52 -1.97 17.25 18.17
N SER A 53 -0.88 16.81 17.55
CA SER A 53 0.08 17.69 16.92
C SER A 53 -0.49 18.22 15.60
N ASP A 54 -0.27 19.50 15.31
CA ASP A 54 -0.56 20.08 13.99
C ASP A 54 0.13 19.34 12.84
N LEU A 55 1.20 18.60 13.15
CA LEU A 55 2.02 17.82 12.22
C LEU A 55 1.70 16.32 12.22
N ALA A 56 0.63 15.87 12.89
CA ALA A 56 0.24 14.46 12.94
C ALA A 56 0.05 13.81 11.54
N TYR A 57 -0.27 14.62 10.53
CA TYR A 57 -0.36 14.17 9.14
C TYR A 57 0.96 13.63 8.58
N ILE A 58 2.11 14.07 9.11
CA ILE A 58 3.44 13.58 8.69
C ILE A 58 3.57 12.10 9.01
N THR A 59 3.07 11.65 10.16
CA THR A 59 3.10 10.23 10.53
C THR A 59 2.30 9.39 9.53
N VAL A 60 1.14 9.87 9.10
CA VAL A 60 0.31 9.17 8.09
C VAL A 60 1.04 9.07 6.76
N ILE A 61 1.64 10.17 6.29
CA ILE A 61 2.39 10.20 5.02
C ILE A 61 3.63 9.29 5.08
N LEU A 62 4.41 9.37 6.15
CA LEU A 62 5.66 8.63 6.29
C LEU A 62 5.46 7.13 6.55
N THR A 63 4.29 6.73 7.05
CA THR A 63 3.99 5.31 7.35
C THR A 63 3.13 4.69 6.26
N HIS A 64 1.89 5.17 6.09
CA HIS A 64 0.94 4.62 5.14
C HIS A 64 1.29 5.03 3.72
N GLY A 65 1.72 6.29 3.52
CA GLY A 65 2.18 6.75 2.21
C GLY A 65 3.33 5.89 1.70
N PHE A 66 4.38 5.70 2.50
CA PHE A 66 5.51 4.84 2.09
C PHE A 66 5.14 3.36 1.93
N ALA A 67 4.33 2.80 2.83
CA ALA A 67 3.87 1.42 2.67
C ALA A 67 3.09 1.26 1.36
N SER A 68 2.15 2.18 1.07
CA SER A 68 1.41 2.22 -0.20
C SER A 68 2.33 2.32 -1.41
N MET A 69 3.41 3.10 -1.31
CA MET A 69 4.40 3.21 -2.36
C MET A 69 5.09 1.87 -2.67
N ILE A 70 5.39 1.06 -1.66
CA ILE A 70 5.99 -0.27 -1.88
C ILE A 70 4.95 -1.21 -2.49
N ILE A 71 3.75 -1.27 -1.91
CA ILE A 71 2.70 -2.24 -2.30
C ILE A 71 2.23 -2.03 -3.72
N PHE A 72 2.06 -0.78 -4.14
CA PHE A 72 1.65 -0.44 -5.50
C PHE A 72 2.83 -0.27 -6.44
N GLY A 73 3.99 0.13 -5.93
CA GLY A 73 5.20 0.30 -6.76
C GLY A 73 5.71 -1.00 -7.36
N ILE A 74 5.70 -2.10 -6.60
CA ILE A 74 6.16 -3.41 -7.10
C ILE A 74 5.27 -3.92 -8.26
N PRO A 75 3.93 -4.03 -8.14
CA PRO A 75 3.04 -4.38 -9.25
C PRO A 75 3.18 -3.47 -10.45
N LEU A 76 3.37 -2.17 -10.21
CA LEU A 76 3.56 -1.20 -11.27
C LEU A 76 4.84 -1.47 -12.07
N LEU A 77 5.93 -1.77 -11.36
CA LEU A 77 7.21 -2.13 -11.94
C LEU A 77 7.10 -3.40 -12.79
N PHE A 78 6.47 -4.45 -12.26
CA PHE A 78 6.26 -5.71 -12.99
C PHE A 78 5.32 -5.54 -14.19
N GLY A 79 4.31 -4.70 -14.08
CA GLY A 79 3.44 -4.35 -15.19
C GLY A 79 4.20 -3.64 -16.31
N LEU A 80 5.04 -2.65 -15.96
CA LEU A 80 5.87 -1.92 -16.92
C LEU A 80 6.91 -2.81 -17.61
N VAL A 81 7.67 -3.58 -16.82
CA VAL A 81 8.84 -4.32 -17.27
C VAL A 81 8.45 -5.63 -17.96
N TRP A 82 7.40 -6.32 -17.48
CA TRP A 82 7.12 -7.70 -17.88
C TRP A 82 5.85 -7.83 -18.73
N ASN A 83 4.67 -7.62 -18.12
CA ASN A 83 3.35 -7.54 -18.77
C ASN A 83 2.23 -7.36 -17.75
N LYS A 84 1.01 -7.12 -18.25
CA LYS A 84 -0.23 -6.99 -17.47
C LYS A 84 -0.52 -8.14 -16.49
N TRP A 85 -0.19 -9.38 -16.84
CA TRP A 85 -0.46 -10.53 -15.98
C TRP A 85 0.55 -10.62 -14.84
N ALA A 86 1.83 -10.36 -15.12
CA ALA A 86 2.85 -10.26 -14.09
C ALA A 86 2.55 -9.11 -13.12
N GLY A 87 2.20 -7.93 -13.64
CA GLY A 87 1.76 -6.81 -12.80
C GLY A 87 0.55 -7.16 -11.94
N GLY A 88 -0.51 -7.72 -12.53
CA GLY A 88 -1.73 -8.09 -11.80
C GLY A 88 -1.51 -9.20 -10.75
N GLY A 89 -0.74 -10.23 -11.07
CA GLY A 89 -0.43 -11.33 -10.16
C GLY A 89 0.42 -10.88 -8.97
N VAL A 90 1.45 -10.06 -9.24
CA VAL A 90 2.24 -9.44 -8.17
C VAL A 90 1.37 -8.49 -7.33
N GLY A 91 0.45 -7.77 -7.96
CA GLY A 91 -0.55 -6.93 -7.30
C GLY A 91 -1.42 -7.69 -6.31
N PHE A 92 -1.90 -8.87 -6.69
CA PHE A 92 -2.65 -9.73 -5.79
C PHE A 92 -1.83 -10.12 -4.55
N ILE A 93 -0.56 -10.52 -4.74
CA ILE A 93 0.31 -10.97 -3.64
C ILE A 93 0.63 -9.81 -2.69
N THR A 94 1.15 -8.69 -3.21
CA THR A 94 1.56 -7.55 -2.37
C THR A 94 0.35 -6.90 -1.70
N GLY A 95 -0.77 -6.80 -2.42
CA GLY A 95 -2.02 -6.27 -1.91
C GLY A 95 -2.62 -7.13 -0.79
N SER A 96 -2.64 -8.45 -0.97
CA SER A 96 -3.19 -9.37 0.04
C SER A 96 -2.35 -9.43 1.31
N ILE A 97 -1.02 -9.47 1.19
CA ILE A 97 -0.12 -9.46 2.35
C ILE A 97 -0.31 -8.19 3.16
N TYR A 98 -0.35 -7.04 2.48
CA TYR A 98 -0.54 -5.77 3.18
C TYR A 98 -1.94 -5.65 3.79
N TYR A 99 -2.99 -6.06 3.07
CA TYR A 99 -4.34 -6.11 3.61
C TYR A 99 -4.37 -6.84 4.97
N VAL A 100 -3.81 -8.06 5.02
CA VAL A 100 -3.79 -8.85 6.26
C VAL A 100 -2.97 -8.17 7.34
N ALA A 101 -1.76 -7.71 7.03
CA ALA A 101 -0.88 -7.06 8.00
C ALA A 101 -1.50 -5.78 8.58
N PHE A 102 -2.10 -4.97 7.70
CA PHE A 102 -2.70 -3.70 8.05
C PHE A 102 -4.00 -3.88 8.85
N ALA A 103 -4.89 -4.76 8.41
CA ALA A 103 -6.12 -5.07 9.14
C ALA A 103 -5.82 -5.67 10.51
N ALA A 104 -4.86 -6.60 10.61
CA ALA A 104 -4.45 -7.20 11.87
C ALA A 104 -3.88 -6.16 12.85
N TYR A 105 -2.93 -5.34 12.40
CA TYR A 105 -2.30 -4.32 13.23
C TYR A 105 -3.31 -3.32 13.79
N ASN A 106 -4.16 -2.75 12.94
CA ASN A 106 -5.10 -1.73 13.37
C ASN A 106 -6.25 -2.31 14.21
N THR A 107 -6.68 -3.55 13.95
CA THR A 107 -7.65 -4.26 14.80
C THR A 107 -7.06 -4.47 16.20
N TRP A 108 -5.82 -4.96 16.28
CA TRP A 108 -5.13 -5.20 17.55
C TRP A 108 -4.89 -3.90 18.32
N TRP A 109 -4.42 -2.85 17.66
CA TRP A 109 -4.21 -1.55 18.28
C TRP A 109 -5.51 -0.96 18.82
N THR A 110 -6.61 -1.09 18.07
CA THR A 110 -7.94 -0.64 18.50
C THR A 110 -8.40 -1.41 19.73
N LEU A 111 -8.18 -2.72 19.77
CA LEU A 111 -8.53 -3.56 20.92
C LEU A 111 -7.70 -3.22 22.17
N LEU A 112 -6.40 -2.95 22.05
CA LEU A 112 -5.57 -2.54 23.18
C LEU A 112 -5.93 -1.14 23.71
N THR A 113 -6.25 -0.22 22.80
CA THR A 113 -6.47 1.20 23.12
C THR A 113 -7.90 1.46 23.60
N PHE A 114 -8.88 0.82 22.95
CA PHE A 114 -10.32 1.03 23.21
C PHE A 114 -11.02 -0.23 23.74
N GLY A 115 -10.54 -1.44 23.48
CA GLY A 115 -11.14 -2.67 24.02
C GLY A 115 -11.04 -2.77 25.54
N LYS A 116 -9.96 -2.25 26.15
CA LYS A 116 -9.85 -2.10 27.61
C LYS A 116 -10.89 -1.16 28.24
N SER A 117 -11.53 -0.30 27.44
CA SER A 117 -12.59 0.58 27.93
C SER A 117 -13.88 -0.17 28.26
N VAL A 118 -14.07 -1.40 27.76
CA VAL A 118 -15.25 -2.22 28.09
C VAL A 118 -15.08 -2.93 29.44
N GLU A 119 -13.87 -3.39 29.78
CA GLU A 119 -13.60 -4.08 31.05
C GLU A 119 -13.43 -3.14 32.26
N MET A 120 -13.06 -1.86 32.03
CA MET A 120 -12.78 -0.89 33.10
C MET A 120 -13.86 0.19 33.26
N GLY A 121 -15.07 0.02 32.70
CA GLY A 121 -16.18 0.97 32.88
C GLY A 121 -16.08 2.24 32.02
N GLY A 122 -15.30 2.22 30.94
CA GLY A 122 -15.23 3.29 29.94
C GLY A 122 -16.45 3.31 29.00
N LEU A 123 -16.44 4.22 28.02
CA LEU A 123 -17.61 4.58 27.19
C LEU A 123 -18.34 3.38 26.56
N GLY A 124 -17.64 2.29 26.20
CA GLY A 124 -18.26 1.05 25.67
C GLY A 124 -19.11 0.29 26.71
N ALA A 125 -18.73 0.31 27.99
CA ALA A 125 -19.53 -0.24 29.07
C ALA A 125 -20.72 0.67 29.46
N GLN A 126 -20.61 1.98 29.21
CA GLN A 126 -21.67 2.95 29.52
C GLN A 126 -22.72 3.11 28.41
N THR A 127 -22.36 2.82 27.16
CA THR A 127 -23.23 3.05 25.98
C THR A 127 -23.78 1.76 25.37
N GLY A 128 -23.28 0.58 25.77
CA GLY A 128 -23.66 -0.70 25.16
C GLY A 128 -23.19 -0.86 23.71
N ILE A 129 -22.29 0.00 23.25
CA ILE A 129 -21.71 -0.04 21.91
C ILE A 129 -20.54 -1.01 21.92
N ASP A 130 -20.71 -2.12 21.21
CA ASP A 130 -19.69 -3.16 21.05
C ASP A 130 -18.58 -2.66 20.09
N PHE A 131 -17.42 -2.31 20.65
CA PHE A 131 -16.25 -1.83 19.90
C PHE A 131 -15.45 -2.98 19.25
N THR A 132 -16.14 -4.01 18.77
CA THR A 132 -15.51 -5.10 18.01
C THR A 132 -15.24 -4.63 16.58
N VAL A 133 -14.21 -3.78 16.42
CA VAL A 133 -13.80 -3.27 15.11
C VAL A 133 -13.08 -4.38 14.33
N ASN A 134 -13.81 -5.10 13.49
CA ASN A 134 -13.23 -6.12 12.61
C ASN A 134 -12.91 -5.54 11.22
N LEU A 135 -11.69 -5.03 11.06
CA LEU A 135 -11.25 -4.46 9.78
C LEU A 135 -11.11 -5.51 8.66
N PHE A 136 -11.12 -6.80 8.97
CA PHE A 136 -11.17 -7.85 7.95
C PHE A 136 -12.54 -7.97 7.27
N THR A 137 -13.58 -7.39 7.88
CA THR A 137 -14.93 -7.33 7.28
C THR A 137 -15.17 -6.04 6.51
N ASP A 138 -14.22 -5.10 6.53
CA ASP A 138 -14.35 -3.82 5.83
C ASP A 138 -14.07 -3.98 4.31
N PRO A 139 -15.08 -3.82 3.45
CA PRO A 139 -14.92 -4.01 2.01
C PRO A 139 -13.98 -2.98 1.37
N SER A 140 -13.81 -1.79 1.99
CA SER A 140 -12.91 -0.76 1.47
C SER A 140 -11.45 -1.22 1.51
N PHE A 141 -11.06 -2.08 2.44
CA PHE A 141 -9.69 -2.58 2.56
C PHE A 141 -9.35 -3.58 1.45
N ILE A 142 -10.31 -4.45 1.10
CA ILE A 142 -10.19 -5.35 -0.05
C ILE A 142 -10.08 -4.52 -1.33
N GLY A 143 -10.94 -3.52 -1.49
CA GLY A 143 -10.92 -2.61 -2.63
C GLY A 143 -9.61 -1.84 -2.76
N ASN A 144 -9.16 -1.20 -1.67
CA ASN A 144 -7.98 -0.34 -1.64
C ASN A 144 -6.68 -1.10 -1.87
N TYR A 145 -6.50 -2.26 -1.25
CA TYR A 145 -5.19 -2.91 -1.25
C TYR A 145 -5.11 -4.07 -2.21
N ILE A 146 -6.14 -4.92 -2.30
CA ILE A 146 -6.11 -6.09 -3.18
C ILE A 146 -6.51 -5.69 -4.59
N VAL A 147 -7.73 -5.17 -4.76
CA VAL A 147 -8.29 -4.89 -6.08
C VAL A 147 -7.51 -3.78 -6.78
N CYS A 148 -7.26 -2.65 -6.11
CA CYS A 148 -6.49 -1.57 -6.73
C CYS A 148 -5.07 -2.03 -7.10
N SER A 149 -4.40 -2.85 -6.29
CA SER A 149 -3.05 -3.33 -6.61
C SER A 149 -3.01 -4.23 -7.85
N ILE A 150 -3.98 -5.14 -7.98
CA ILE A 150 -4.16 -5.97 -9.18
C ILE A 150 -4.39 -5.08 -10.41
N LEU A 151 -5.37 -4.17 -10.32
CA LEU A 151 -5.77 -3.31 -11.43
C LEU A 151 -4.63 -2.37 -11.84
N LEU A 152 -3.89 -1.82 -10.88
CA LEU A 152 -2.75 -0.96 -11.12
C LEU A 152 -1.68 -1.66 -11.96
N GLY A 153 -1.25 -2.86 -11.55
CA GLY A 153 -0.28 -3.66 -12.29
C GLY A 153 -0.79 -4.13 -13.66
N TYR A 154 -2.09 -4.45 -13.74
CA TYR A 154 -2.71 -4.84 -15.01
C TYR A 154 -2.81 -3.69 -16.01
N ILE A 155 -3.35 -2.54 -15.58
CA ILE A 155 -3.56 -1.35 -16.43
C ILE A 155 -2.22 -0.87 -16.96
N VAL A 156 -1.21 -0.70 -16.09
CA VAL A 156 0.09 -0.21 -16.53
C VAL A 156 0.73 -1.17 -17.54
N GLY A 157 0.61 -2.48 -17.33
CA GLY A 157 1.16 -3.47 -18.25
C GLY A 157 0.39 -3.56 -19.56
N ALA A 158 -0.92 -3.32 -19.54
CA ALA A 158 -1.75 -3.27 -20.75
C ALA A 158 -1.43 -2.02 -21.58
N LEU A 159 -1.33 -0.85 -20.94
CA LEU A 159 -1.04 0.43 -21.59
C LEU A 159 0.40 0.51 -22.08
N ASN A 160 1.38 0.04 -21.29
CA ASN A 160 2.78 0.04 -21.70
C ASN A 160 3.04 -0.97 -22.82
N ASN A 161 2.32 -2.10 -22.83
CA ASN A 161 2.44 -3.17 -23.83
C ASN A 161 3.90 -3.54 -24.15
N ARG A 162 4.73 -3.71 -23.10
CA ARG A 162 6.16 -4.04 -23.19
C ARG A 162 7.01 -3.02 -23.97
N SER A 163 6.57 -1.75 -24.04
CA SER A 163 7.38 -0.69 -24.62
C SER A 163 8.51 -0.27 -23.68
N THR A 164 9.68 -0.02 -24.25
CA THR A 164 10.87 0.52 -23.54
C THR A 164 10.98 2.04 -23.67
N SER A 165 10.03 2.69 -24.34
CA SER A 165 9.99 4.15 -24.49
C SER A 165 9.58 4.77 -23.16
N PHE A 166 10.45 5.60 -22.59
CA PHE A 166 10.19 6.26 -21.30
C PHE A 166 8.89 7.08 -21.31
N LYS A 167 8.58 7.76 -22.43
CA LYS A 167 7.33 8.52 -22.59
C LYS A 167 6.09 7.64 -22.40
N ARG A 168 6.11 6.43 -22.96
CA ARG A 168 4.99 5.49 -22.85
C ARG A 168 4.91 4.86 -21.46
N MET A 169 6.05 4.55 -20.86
CA MET A 169 6.11 4.04 -19.49
C MET A 169 5.57 5.06 -18.48
N LEU A 170 5.97 6.33 -18.61
CA LEU A 170 5.49 7.43 -17.79
C LEU A 170 3.98 7.64 -17.97
N GLY A 171 3.50 7.70 -19.22
CA GLY A 171 2.07 7.85 -19.50
C GLY A 171 1.23 6.69 -18.94
N ALA A 172 1.65 5.44 -19.17
CA ALA A 172 0.97 4.26 -18.65
C ALA A 172 0.90 4.25 -17.11
N SER A 173 2.01 4.62 -16.46
CA SER A 173 2.16 4.65 -15.00
C SER A 173 1.31 5.75 -14.36
N LEU A 174 1.37 6.97 -14.89
CA LEU A 174 0.54 8.09 -14.42
C LEU A 174 -0.95 7.79 -14.60
N THR A 175 -1.37 7.25 -15.75
CA THR A 175 -2.76 6.86 -15.95
C THR A 175 -3.20 5.82 -14.93
N ALA A 176 -2.41 4.76 -14.72
CA ALA A 176 -2.76 3.71 -13.76
C ALA A 176 -2.83 4.25 -12.32
N THR A 177 -1.84 5.02 -11.88
CA THR A 177 -1.77 5.54 -10.51
C THR A 177 -2.83 6.59 -10.22
N ILE A 178 -3.14 7.49 -11.16
CA ILE A 178 -4.22 8.47 -11.00
C ILE A 178 -5.58 7.76 -10.96
N SER A 179 -5.83 6.82 -11.87
CA SER A 179 -7.09 6.07 -11.87
C SER A 179 -7.29 5.31 -10.54
N MET A 180 -6.25 4.65 -10.04
CA MET A 180 -6.36 3.91 -8.78
C MET A 180 -6.42 4.84 -7.56
N GLY A 181 -5.72 5.98 -7.58
CA GLY A 181 -5.84 6.99 -6.53
C GLY A 181 -7.26 7.54 -6.42
N VAL A 182 -7.93 7.79 -7.54
CA VAL A 182 -9.35 8.19 -7.55
C VAL A 182 -10.24 7.09 -6.98
N ILE A 183 -10.04 5.83 -7.37
CA ILE A 183 -10.82 4.71 -6.82
C ILE A 183 -10.61 4.60 -5.31
N GLN A 184 -9.37 4.68 -4.81
CA GLN A 184 -9.09 4.60 -3.38
C GLN A 184 -9.72 5.76 -2.61
N PHE A 185 -9.66 6.98 -3.16
CA PHE A 185 -10.33 8.12 -2.56
C PHE A 185 -11.85 7.89 -2.47
N VAL A 186 -12.48 7.40 -3.54
CA VAL A 186 -13.92 7.08 -3.54
C VAL A 186 -14.25 6.00 -2.51
N LEU A 187 -13.45 4.93 -2.42
CA LEU A 187 -13.66 3.87 -1.44
C LEU A 187 -13.55 4.38 0.00
N ASN A 188 -12.55 5.21 0.28
CA ASN A 188 -12.36 5.85 1.59
C ASN A 188 -13.54 6.76 1.96
N MET A 189 -14.13 7.44 0.98
CA MET A 189 -15.24 8.37 1.18
C MET A 189 -16.61 7.69 1.31
N THR A 190 -16.79 6.49 0.75
CA THR A 190 -18.14 5.91 0.56
C THR A 190 -18.39 4.62 1.32
N VAL A 191 -17.36 3.78 1.51
CA VAL A 191 -17.57 2.40 2.02
C VAL A 191 -16.65 2.01 3.17
N ALA A 192 -15.65 2.83 3.52
CA ALA A 192 -14.79 2.56 4.67
C ALA A 192 -15.55 2.66 5.99
N SER A 193 -15.24 1.79 6.95
CA SER A 193 -15.79 1.83 8.32
C SER A 193 -15.52 3.15 9.04
N GLY A 194 -14.47 3.88 8.63
CA GLY A 194 -14.13 5.23 9.05
C GLY A 194 -14.48 6.34 8.05
N ALA A 195 -15.38 6.10 7.09
CA ALA A 195 -15.68 7.05 6.01
C ALA A 195 -16.08 8.44 6.54
N TRP A 196 -16.72 8.52 7.71
CA TRP A 196 -17.07 9.79 8.36
C TRP A 196 -15.86 10.70 8.62
N MET A 197 -14.68 10.13 8.93
CA MET A 197 -13.45 10.89 9.12
C MET A 197 -12.92 11.45 7.79
N ALA A 198 -12.99 10.65 6.72
CA ALA A 198 -12.62 11.11 5.38
C ALA A 198 -13.61 12.17 4.86
N GLN A 199 -14.91 11.99 5.12
CA GLN A 199 -15.98 12.93 4.78
C GLN A 199 -15.89 14.24 5.55
N ALA A 200 -15.39 14.23 6.79
CA ALA A 200 -15.18 15.43 7.58
C ALA A 200 -14.08 16.33 6.99
N ASN A 201 -13.07 15.75 6.31
CA ASN A 201 -12.03 16.52 5.62
C ASN A 201 -11.65 15.87 4.27
N PRO A 202 -12.49 16.05 3.23
CA PRO A 202 -12.31 15.38 1.95
C PRO A 202 -11.05 15.86 1.21
N GLY A 203 -10.66 17.13 1.39
CA GLY A 203 -9.45 17.67 0.76
C GLY A 203 -8.18 17.01 1.29
N PHE A 204 -8.10 16.81 2.60
CA PHE A 204 -6.98 16.12 3.22
C PHE A 204 -6.97 14.62 2.87
N ALA A 205 -8.13 13.96 2.87
CA ALA A 205 -8.26 12.57 2.43
C ALA A 205 -7.80 12.39 0.97
N LEU A 206 -8.17 13.31 0.08
CA LEU A 206 -7.69 13.30 -1.30
C LEU A 206 -6.17 13.46 -1.39
N PHE A 207 -5.61 14.42 -0.65
CA PHE A 207 -4.17 14.68 -0.64
C PHE A 207 -3.36 13.47 -0.20
N THR A 208 -3.74 12.84 0.91
CA THR A 208 -3.02 11.69 1.48
C THR A 208 -3.04 10.45 0.59
N VAL A 209 -4.09 10.27 -0.22
CA VAL A 209 -4.18 9.19 -1.21
C VAL A 209 -3.43 9.54 -2.50
N MET A 210 -3.62 10.75 -3.02
CA MET A 210 -3.10 11.12 -4.34
C MET A 210 -1.61 11.41 -4.34
N LEU A 211 -1.05 11.96 -3.26
CA LEU A 211 0.37 12.26 -3.17
C LEU A 211 1.26 11.03 -3.41
N PRO A 212 1.13 9.92 -2.67
CA PRO A 212 1.96 8.73 -2.91
C PRO A 212 1.70 8.12 -4.30
N MET A 213 0.46 8.16 -4.79
CA MET A 213 0.12 7.64 -6.12
C MET A 213 0.80 8.40 -7.26
N VAL A 214 0.74 9.73 -7.22
CA VAL A 214 1.39 10.58 -8.23
C VAL A 214 2.91 10.41 -8.18
N LEU A 215 3.49 10.35 -6.97
CA LEU A 215 4.92 10.09 -6.81
C LEU A 215 5.32 8.74 -7.40
N LEU A 216 4.56 7.67 -7.15
CA LEU A 216 4.78 6.37 -7.80
C LEU A 216 4.68 6.43 -9.31
N GLY A 217 3.68 7.17 -9.79
CA GLY A 217 3.43 7.42 -11.21
C GLY A 217 4.67 7.91 -11.94
N VAL A 218 5.53 8.67 -11.26
CA VAL A 218 6.78 9.24 -11.77
C VAL A 218 8.01 8.37 -11.44
N ILE A 219 8.15 7.94 -10.19
CA ILE A 219 9.37 7.28 -9.69
C ILE A 219 9.55 5.90 -10.35
N VAL A 220 8.49 5.10 -10.45
CA VAL A 220 8.63 3.71 -10.90
C VAL A 220 8.99 3.60 -12.39
N PRO A 221 8.45 4.43 -13.31
CA PRO A 221 8.95 4.49 -14.69
C PRO A 221 10.44 4.81 -14.80
N ILE A 222 10.98 5.66 -13.93
CA ILE A 222 12.41 5.97 -13.91
C ILE A 222 13.20 4.71 -13.55
N ILE A 223 12.81 4.02 -12.48
CA ILE A 223 13.44 2.75 -12.05
C ILE A 223 13.34 1.71 -13.17
N ALA A 224 12.15 1.52 -13.74
CA ALA A 224 11.91 0.58 -14.82
C ALA A 224 12.75 0.90 -16.07
N LYS A 225 12.97 2.19 -16.36
CA LYS A 225 13.82 2.62 -17.46
C LYS A 225 15.28 2.28 -17.20
N VAL A 226 15.78 2.51 -15.99
CA VAL A 226 17.13 2.13 -15.57
C VAL A 226 17.31 0.61 -15.67
N MET A 227 16.34 -0.18 -15.22
CA MET A 227 16.37 -1.66 -15.36
C MET A 227 16.48 -2.11 -16.81
N SER A 228 15.81 -1.40 -17.74
CA SER A 228 15.93 -1.70 -19.17
C SER A 228 17.33 -1.44 -19.74
N TRP A 229 18.09 -0.49 -19.19
CA TRP A 229 19.48 -0.22 -19.61
C TRP A 229 20.44 -1.33 -19.18
N TYR A 230 20.19 -1.96 -18.03
CA TYR A 230 21.01 -3.05 -17.52
C TYR A 230 20.56 -4.44 -17.99
N GLY A 231 19.62 -4.52 -18.94
CA GLY A 231 19.14 -5.80 -19.47
C GLY A 231 18.32 -6.64 -18.49
N LEU A 232 17.83 -6.03 -17.40
CA LEU A 232 16.98 -6.71 -16.39
C LEU A 232 15.52 -6.84 -16.86
N ALA A 233 15.16 -6.17 -17.95
CA ALA A 233 13.85 -6.29 -18.58
C ALA A 233 13.85 -7.48 -19.56
N PRO A 234 12.80 -8.33 -19.58
CA PRO A 234 12.66 -9.39 -20.57
C PRO A 234 12.56 -8.76 -21.97
N MET A 235 13.68 -8.73 -22.69
CA MET A 235 13.74 -8.22 -24.05
C MET A 235 13.05 -9.20 -24.99
N ARG A 236 12.30 -8.66 -25.95
CA ARG A 236 11.73 -9.47 -27.02
C ARG A 236 12.87 -9.83 -27.96
N GLN A 237 13.30 -11.09 -27.91
CA GLN A 237 14.09 -11.67 -28.99
C GLN A 237 13.19 -11.66 -30.23
N TYR A 238 13.49 -10.77 -31.17
CA TYR A 238 12.95 -10.79 -32.51
C TYR A 238 14.08 -11.15 -33.46
#